data_AF-A0A6N6S2S0-F1
#
_entry.id   AF-A0A6N6S2S0-F1
#
_cell.length_a   1.000
_cell.length_b   1.000
_cell.length_c   1.000
_cell.angle_alpha   90.00
_cell.angle_beta   90.00
_cell.angle_gamma   90.00
#
_symmetry.space_group_name_H-M   'P 1'
#
loop_
_entity.id
_entity.type
_entity.pdbx_description
1 polymer ?
#
loop_
_entity_poly.entity_id
_entity_poly.type
_entity_poly.pdbx_seq_one_letter_code
_entity_poly.pdbx_strand_id
1 'polypeptide(L)' 'VPGIGAKRKKELIKRFGSLTGIREASVDDIAAVPGLNKKMAEELKEKLSG' A
#
# COMPACT_ATOMS: atom_id res chain seq x y z
N VAL A 1 5.20 3.13 9.24
CA VAL A 1 5.35 1.66 9.09
C VAL A 1 6.83 1.34 8.95
N PRO A 2 7.49 0.81 10.00
CA PRO A 2 8.78 0.14 9.81
C PRO A 2 8.52 -1.10 8.93
N GLY A 3 8.96 -1.08 7.67
CA GLY A 3 8.80 -2.23 6.74
C GLY A 3 8.42 -1.87 5.30
N ILE A 4 7.73 -0.74 5.08
CA ILE A 4 7.46 -0.24 3.71
C ILE A 4 8.57 0.73 3.33
N GLY A 5 9.63 0.16 2.75
CA GLY A 5 10.75 0.93 2.21
C GLY A 5 10.32 1.89 1.08
N ALA A 6 11.15 2.89 0.81
CA ALA A 6 10.87 3.94 -0.18
C ALA A 6 10.50 3.38 -1.58
N LYS A 7 11.09 2.24 -1.98
CA LYS A 7 10.78 1.55 -3.25
C LYS A 7 9.30 1.14 -3.34
N ARG A 8 8.76 0.54 -2.27
CA ARG A 8 7.35 0.10 -2.20
C ARG A 8 6.40 1.29 -2.19
N LYS A 9 6.72 2.35 -1.44
CA LYS A 9 5.94 3.59 -1.46
C LYS A 9 5.88 4.21 -2.85
N LYS A 10 7.00 4.25 -3.58
CA LYS A 10 7.03 4.73 -4.96
C LYS A 10 6.15 3.89 -5.87
N GLU A 11 6.21 2.56 -5.78
CA GLU A 11 5.35 1.68 -6.58
C GLU A 11 3.87 1.85 -6.25
N LEU A 12 3.53 1.99 -4.97
CA LEU A 12 2.16 2.28 -4.54
C LEU A 12 1.66 3.61 -5.13
N ILE A 13 2.44 4.68 -5.04
CA ILE A 13 2.09 5.99 -5.62
C ILE A 13 2.03 5.90 -7.15
N LYS A 14 2.91 5.12 -7.80
CA LYS A 14 2.87 4.94 -9.25
C LYS A 14 1.63 4.17 -9.71
N ARG A 15 1.19 3.19 -8.93
CA ARG A 15 0.01 2.35 -9.22
C ARG A 15 -1.30 3.09 -8.93
N PHE A 16 -1.38 3.77 -7.79
CA PHE A 16 -2.62 4.36 -7.26
C PHE A 16 -2.67 5.89 -7.36
N GLY A 17 -1.61 6.52 -7.87
CA GLY A 17 -1.49 7.96 -8.09
C GLY A 17 -1.17 8.77 -6.83
N SER A 18 -1.85 8.51 -5.71
CA SER A 18 -1.71 9.30 -4.49
C SER A 18 -1.93 8.47 -3.22
N LEU A 19 -1.62 9.04 -2.04
CA LEU A 19 -1.97 8.44 -0.75
C LEU A 19 -3.48 8.21 -0.59
N THR A 20 -4.31 9.07 -1.20
CA THR A 20 -5.77 8.89 -1.24
C THR A 20 -6.14 7.70 -2.11
N GLY A 21 -5.54 7.56 -3.30
CA GLY A 21 -5.76 6.39 -4.15
C GLY A 21 -5.31 5.09 -3.47
N ILE A 22 -4.24 5.13 -2.66
CA ILE A 22 -3.81 3.97 -1.86
C ILE A 22 -4.83 3.64 -0.76
N ARG A 23 -5.49 4.65 -0.17
CA ARG A 23 -6.57 4.46 0.82
C ARG A 23 -7.81 3.81 0.21
N GLU A 24 -8.18 4.23 -0.99
CA GLU A 24 -9.34 3.71 -1.71
C GLU A 24 -9.08 2.32 -2.31
N ALA A 25 -7.81 1.97 -2.54
CA ALA A 25 -7.41 0.67 -3.03
C ALA A 25 -7.82 -0.48 -2.10
N SER A 26 -8.16 -1.62 -2.70
CA SER A 26 -8.45 -2.84 -1.96
C SER A 26 -7.17 -3.46 -1.41
N VAL A 27 -7.28 -4.25 -0.34
CA VAL A 27 -6.14 -4.99 0.23
C VAL A 27 -5.49 -5.86 -0.84
N ASP A 28 -6.28 -6.53 -1.68
CA ASP A 28 -5.77 -7.38 -2.75
C ASP A 28 -5.04 -6.57 -3.84
N ASP A 29 -5.48 -5.35 -4.16
CA ASP A 29 -4.77 -4.48 -5.11
C ASP A 29 -3.41 -4.03 -4.56
N ILE A 30 -3.36 -3.66 -3.28
CA ILE A 30 -2.12 -3.26 -2.59
C ILE A 30 -1.18 -4.47 -2.48
N ALA A 31 -1.71 -5.66 -2.21
CA ALA A 31 -0.95 -6.91 -2.15
C ALA A 31 -0.45 -7.36 -3.53
N ALA A 32 -1.13 -6.99 -4.61
CA ALA A 32 -0.70 -7.24 -5.99
C ALA A 32 0.52 -6.39 -6.40
N VAL A 33 0.89 -5.37 -5.63
CA VAL A 33 2.08 -4.56 -5.92
C VAL A 33 3.35 -5.38 -5.66
N PRO A 34 4.31 -5.40 -6.61
CA PRO A 34 5.53 -6.18 -6.47
C PRO A 34 6.30 -5.86 -5.18
N GLY A 35 6.49 -6.89 -4.36
CA GLY A 35 7.21 -6.80 -3.10
C GLY A 35 6.37 -6.34 -1.89
N LEU A 36 5.06 -6.20 -2.04
CA LEU A 36 4.11 -6.20 -0.92
C LEU A 36 3.50 -7.59 -0.75
N ASN A 37 3.04 -7.88 0.46
CA ASN A 37 2.27 -9.08 0.77
C ASN A 37 0.92 -8.69 1.38
N LYS A 38 0.00 -9.65 1.46
CA LYS A 38 -1.37 -9.41 1.96
C LYS A 38 -1.37 -8.83 3.38
N LYS A 39 -0.52 -9.34 4.27
CA LYS A 39 -0.36 -8.84 5.65
C LYS A 39 0.05 -7.36 5.70
N MET A 40 1.03 -6.95 4.88
CA MET A 40 1.46 -5.55 4.80
C MET A 40 0.40 -4.66 4.17
N ALA A 41 -0.37 -5.18 3.22
CA ALA A 41 -1.48 -4.45 2.62
C ALA A 41 -2.57 -4.18 3.65
N GLU A 42 -2.90 -5.16 4.49
CA GLU A 42 -3.84 -5.01 5.61
C GLU A 42 -3.33 -4.00 6.63
N GLU A 43 -2.07 -4.13 7.10
CA GLU A 43 -1.47 -3.17 8.05
C GLU A 43 -1.43 -1.74 7.50
N LEU A 44 -1.14 -1.59 6.20
CA LEU A 44 -1.13 -0.29 5.55
C LEU A 44 -2.54 0.31 5.51
N LYS A 45 -3.54 -0.50 5.15
CA LYS A 45 -4.93 -0.05 5.08
C LYS A 45 -5.47 0.31 6.46
N GLU A 46 -5.16 -0.49 7.47
CA GLU A 46 -5.51 -0.22 8.87
C GLU A 46 -4.93 1.13 9.33
N LYS A 47 -3.64 1.38 9.08
CA LYS A 47 -2.99 2.64 9.45
C LYS A 47 -3.46 3.86 8.66
N LEU A 48 -3.99 3.66 7.46
CA LEU A 48 -4.48 4.75 6.63
C LEU A 48 -5.95 5.07 6.91
N SER A 49 -6.71 4.12 7.48
CA SER A 49 -8.13 4.27 7.84
C SER A 49 -8.33 4.85 9.25
N GLY A 50 -7.25 4.99 10.03
CA GLY A 50 -7.22 5.67 11.32
C GLY A 50 -6.72 7.11 11.24
#